data_AF-A0A1A8CGK7-F1
#
_entry.id   AF-A0A1A8CGK7-F1
#
_cell.length_a   1.000
_cell.length_b   1.000
_cell.length_c   1.000
_cell.angle_alpha   90.00
_cell.angle_beta   90.00
_cell.angle_gamma   90.00
#
_symmetry.space_group_name_H-M   'P 1'
#
loop_
_entity.id
_entity.type
_entity.pdbx_description
1 polymer ?
#
loop_
_entity_poly.entity_id
_entity_poly.type
_entity_poly.pdbx_seq_one_letter_code
_entity_poly.pdbx_strand_id
1 'polypeptide(L)'
;GDEVKCRYAKGSLSECNDCTPPSVLNLSSSCSLLFSPTNSSSEGPYAVQLMMEEFPRQNMTLTDFSGVKVLRTTSDFIGKTPLQFVLNVDPAAPSCTEGLYLPRFLPPTPDNGAQIFVTINQMVKIPIRAEATQSEITKLLFSGPHDVLKSSSGPGNFTLSWTASDNIFNQGQSHPICFVVQSNLSSSVFQSELRCVVVTVENGKQDSTQFKFH
;
A
#
# COMPACT_ATOMS: atom_id res chain seq x y z
N GLY A 1 3.69 17.45 4.32
CA GLY A 1 3.28 16.54 3.25
C GLY A 1 2.10 17.16 2.53
N ASP A 2 1.96 16.86 1.25
CA ASP A 2 0.92 17.43 0.39
C ASP A 2 -0.47 16.89 0.73
N GLU A 3 -1.51 17.48 0.14
CA GLU A 3 -2.87 16.97 0.22
C GLU A 3 -3.15 16.09 -1.00
N VAL A 4 -3.35 14.81 -0.77
CA VAL A 4 -3.70 13.86 -1.83
C VAL A 4 -5.22 13.83 -1.99
N LYS A 5 -5.69 13.98 -3.23
CA LYS A 5 -7.10 13.82 -3.60
C LYS A 5 -7.20 12.74 -4.66
N CYS A 6 -8.31 12.00 -4.64
CA CYS A 6 -8.60 11.00 -5.64
C CYS A 6 -9.94 11.27 -6.30
N ARG A 7 -10.02 10.96 -7.58
CA ARG A 7 -11.25 11.06 -8.37
C ARG A 7 -11.27 9.99 -9.45
N TYR A 8 -12.44 9.67 -9.96
CA TYR A 8 -12.54 8.88 -11.18
C TYR A 8 -11.87 9.60 -12.37
N ALA A 9 -11.28 8.81 -13.26
CA ALA A 9 -10.70 9.29 -14.50
C ALA A 9 -11.79 9.93 -15.40
N LYS A 10 -11.42 10.96 -16.15
CA LYS A 10 -12.35 11.70 -17.02
C LYS A 10 -12.00 11.53 -18.50
N GLY A 11 -12.99 11.14 -19.29
CA GLY A 11 -12.85 11.00 -20.74
C GLY A 11 -12.56 12.34 -21.44
N SER A 12 -13.10 13.44 -20.92
CA SER A 12 -12.81 14.79 -21.41
C SER A 12 -11.35 15.22 -21.26
N LEU A 13 -10.57 14.50 -20.44
CA LEU A 13 -9.14 14.73 -20.21
C LEU A 13 -8.28 13.60 -20.80
N SER A 14 -8.87 12.68 -21.58
CA SER A 14 -8.21 11.49 -22.13
C SER A 14 -7.54 10.61 -21.06
N GLU A 15 -8.13 10.53 -19.87
CA GLU A 15 -7.58 9.75 -18.75
C GLU A 15 -8.05 8.29 -18.72
N CYS A 16 -9.06 7.96 -19.53
CA CYS A 16 -9.69 6.65 -19.62
C CYS A 16 -10.33 6.45 -21.00
N ASN A 17 -10.48 5.19 -21.40
CA ASN A 17 -11.19 4.81 -22.63
C ASN A 17 -12.69 4.66 -22.37
N ASP A 18 -13.06 3.87 -21.36
CA ASP A 18 -14.40 3.82 -20.79
C ASP A 18 -14.35 4.47 -19.42
N CYS A 19 -15.04 5.59 -19.25
CA CYS A 19 -14.96 6.45 -18.07
C CYS A 19 -16.20 6.34 -17.20
N THR A 20 -16.91 5.22 -17.28
CA THR A 20 -18.10 4.95 -16.49
C THR A 20 -17.69 4.20 -15.22
N PRO A 21 -17.72 4.84 -14.04
CA PRO A 21 -17.43 4.14 -12.80
C PRO A 21 -18.45 3.01 -12.56
N PRO A 22 -18.02 1.84 -12.06
CA PRO A 22 -18.94 0.80 -11.65
C PRO A 22 -19.92 1.32 -10.59
N SER A 23 -21.21 1.11 -10.77
CA SER A 23 -22.27 1.63 -9.87
C SER A 23 -22.20 1.07 -8.45
N VAL A 24 -21.55 -0.08 -8.27
CA VAL A 24 -21.31 -0.73 -6.98
C VAL A 24 -20.07 -0.22 -6.26
N LEU A 25 -19.33 0.73 -6.86
CA LEU A 25 -18.12 1.31 -6.28
C LEU A 25 -18.30 2.80 -5.99
N ASN A 26 -17.93 3.20 -4.78
CA ASN A 26 -17.94 4.60 -4.38
C ASN A 26 -16.56 5.00 -3.86
N LEU A 27 -16.04 6.12 -4.36
CA LEU A 27 -14.75 6.66 -3.94
C LEU A 27 -14.98 7.76 -2.90
N SER A 28 -14.43 7.59 -1.71
CA SER A 28 -14.46 8.60 -0.65
C SER A 28 -13.46 9.73 -0.90
N SER A 29 -13.63 10.84 -0.18
CA SER A 29 -12.66 11.95 -0.17
C SER A 29 -11.30 11.56 0.41
N SER A 30 -11.24 10.49 1.22
CA SER A 30 -10.00 9.94 1.78
C SER A 30 -9.30 8.94 0.84
N CYS A 31 -9.66 8.92 -0.44
CA CYS A 31 -9.16 7.96 -1.43
C CYS A 31 -9.48 6.49 -1.11
N SER A 32 -10.55 6.22 -0.35
CA SER A 32 -10.99 4.86 -0.05
C SER A 32 -12.06 4.43 -1.03
N LEU A 33 -11.86 3.28 -1.67
CA LEU A 33 -12.82 2.69 -2.60
C LEU A 33 -13.72 1.72 -1.84
N LEU A 34 -15.00 2.06 -1.76
CA LEU A 34 -16.03 1.30 -1.05
C LEU A 34 -16.83 0.47 -2.04
N PHE A 35 -17.00 -0.81 -1.73
CA PHE A 35 -17.85 -1.72 -2.48
C PHE A 35 -19.23 -1.83 -1.81
N SER A 36 -20.28 -1.55 -2.57
CA SER A 36 -21.68 -1.57 -2.14
C SER A 36 -22.46 -2.49 -3.10
N PRO A 37 -22.60 -3.79 -2.78
CA PRO A 37 -23.21 -4.75 -3.69
C PRO A 37 -24.70 -4.46 -3.92
N THR A 38 -25.17 -4.75 -5.13
CA THR A 38 -26.59 -4.78 -5.49
C THR A 38 -27.00 -6.23 -5.82
N ASN A 39 -28.30 -6.54 -5.72
CA ASN A 39 -28.84 -7.90 -5.92
C ASN A 39 -28.51 -8.53 -7.29
N SER A 40 -28.10 -7.75 -8.28
CA SER A 40 -27.90 -8.19 -9.68
C SER A 40 -26.44 -8.19 -10.14
N SER A 41 -25.49 -7.68 -9.36
CA SER A 41 -24.10 -7.50 -9.81
C SER A 41 -23.14 -7.38 -8.62
N SER A 42 -22.94 -8.48 -7.89
CA SER A 42 -22.04 -8.54 -6.74
C SER A 42 -20.71 -9.26 -6.99
N GLU A 43 -20.57 -10.01 -8.09
CA GLU A 43 -19.41 -10.85 -8.36
C GLU A 43 -18.84 -10.56 -9.75
N GLY A 44 -17.54 -10.84 -9.91
CA GLY A 44 -16.83 -10.70 -11.17
C GLY A 44 -15.92 -9.47 -11.24
N PRO A 45 -15.37 -9.18 -12.44
CA PRO A 45 -14.37 -8.13 -12.64
C PRO A 45 -15.02 -6.75 -12.81
N TYR A 46 -14.48 -5.77 -12.10
CA TYR A 46 -14.80 -4.35 -12.26
C TYR A 46 -13.54 -3.58 -12.64
N ALA A 47 -13.58 -2.91 -13.80
CA ALA A 47 -12.50 -2.02 -14.19
C ALA A 47 -12.56 -0.74 -13.36
N VAL A 48 -11.47 -0.42 -12.66
CA VAL A 48 -11.34 0.77 -11.83
C VAL A 48 -10.27 1.67 -12.44
N GLN A 49 -10.66 2.92 -12.73
CA GLN A 49 -9.79 3.92 -13.36
C GLN A 49 -9.91 5.23 -12.56
N LEU A 50 -8.86 5.55 -11.80
CA LEU A 50 -8.78 6.71 -10.92
C LEU A 50 -7.60 7.59 -11.28
N MET A 51 -7.68 8.85 -10.87
CA MET A 51 -6.55 9.78 -10.83
C MET A 51 -6.27 10.13 -9.38
N MET A 52 -5.03 9.93 -8.96
CA MET A 52 -4.50 10.45 -7.70
C MET A 52 -3.75 11.75 -7.98
N GLU A 53 -4.17 12.82 -7.33
CA GLU A 53 -3.68 14.18 -7.55
C GLU A 53 -3.11 14.73 -6.25
N GLU A 54 -1.91 15.31 -6.34
CA GLU A 54 -1.21 15.90 -5.20
C GLU A 54 -1.38 17.42 -5.26
N PHE A 55 -1.88 18.02 -4.18
CA PHE A 55 -2.11 19.46 -4.06
C PHE A 55 -1.25 20.05 -2.94
N PRO A 56 -0.65 21.23 -3.16
CA PRO A 56 0.15 21.86 -2.14
C PRO A 56 -0.76 22.43 -1.05
N ARG A 57 -0.34 22.34 0.21
CA ARG A 57 -1.12 22.88 1.34
C ARG A 57 -1.07 24.40 1.44
N GLN A 58 -0.10 25.02 0.78
CA GLN A 58 0.12 26.46 0.74
C GLN A 58 0.64 26.82 -0.65
N ASN A 59 0.44 28.08 -1.07
CA ASN A 59 0.97 28.54 -2.34
C ASN A 59 2.50 28.37 -2.37
N MET A 60 3.00 27.80 -3.46
CA MET A 60 4.43 27.53 -3.62
C MET A 60 4.90 27.80 -5.04
N THR A 61 6.20 28.06 -5.19
CA THR A 61 6.83 28.24 -6.50
C THR A 61 7.67 27.02 -6.82
N LEU A 62 7.24 26.25 -7.83
CA LEU A 62 8.04 25.16 -8.37
C LEU A 62 9.05 25.73 -9.36
N THR A 63 10.25 25.19 -9.37
CA THR A 63 11.28 25.51 -10.37
C THR A 63 11.57 24.24 -11.15
N ASP A 64 11.38 24.27 -12.47
CA ASP A 64 11.67 23.11 -13.31
C ASP A 64 13.18 22.97 -13.61
N PHE A 65 13.56 21.91 -14.32
CA PHE A 65 14.95 21.61 -14.69
C PHE A 65 15.58 22.68 -15.60
N SER A 66 14.77 23.53 -16.24
CA SER A 66 15.23 24.64 -17.08
C SER A 66 15.33 25.97 -16.29
N GLY A 67 15.01 25.95 -15.00
CA GLY A 67 15.03 27.12 -14.12
C GLY A 67 13.77 27.98 -14.19
N VAL A 68 12.75 27.56 -14.94
CA VAL A 68 11.48 28.29 -15.05
C VAL A 68 10.69 28.12 -13.76
N LYS A 69 10.22 29.26 -13.23
CA LYS A 69 9.44 29.32 -12.00
C LYS A 69 7.95 29.35 -12.30
N VAL A 70 7.21 28.43 -11.72
CA VAL A 70 5.74 28.32 -11.85
C VAL A 70 5.11 28.43 -10.47
N LEU A 71 4.22 29.40 -10.29
CA LEU A 71 3.40 29.50 -9.09
C LEU A 71 2.33 28.41 -9.11
N ARG A 72 2.21 27.67 -8.01
CA ARG A 72 1.17 26.68 -7.76
C ARG A 72 0.38 27.10 -6.53
N THR A 73 -0.92 27.25 -6.70
CA THR A 73 -1.85 27.54 -5.62
C THR A 73 -2.38 26.24 -5.01
N THR A 74 -3.09 26.33 -3.89
CA THR A 74 -3.73 25.17 -3.23
C THR A 74 -4.80 24.47 -4.09
N SER A 75 -5.24 25.10 -5.19
CA SER A 75 -6.13 24.51 -6.19
C SER A 75 -5.42 23.89 -7.40
N ASP A 76 -4.10 24.07 -7.51
CA ASP A 76 -3.32 23.50 -8.61
C ASP A 76 -2.66 22.21 -8.15
N PHE A 77 -2.90 21.10 -8.84
CA PHE A 77 -2.15 19.89 -8.58
C PHE A 77 -0.69 20.07 -9.01
N ILE A 78 0.23 19.52 -8.22
CA ILE A 78 1.68 19.48 -8.49
C ILE A 78 2.10 18.14 -9.09
N GLY A 79 1.36 17.09 -8.78
CA GLY A 79 1.56 15.73 -9.27
C GLY A 79 0.23 15.09 -9.64
N LYS A 80 0.26 14.22 -10.64
CA LYS A 80 -0.91 13.45 -11.07
C LYS A 80 -0.49 12.06 -11.53
N THR A 81 -1.02 11.04 -10.86
CA THR A 81 -0.69 9.63 -11.12
C THR A 81 -1.95 8.85 -11.48
N PRO A 82 -2.00 8.19 -12.64
CA PRO A 82 -3.12 7.32 -12.99
C PRO A 82 -3.06 6.02 -12.18
N LEU A 83 -4.22 5.57 -11.69
CA LEU A 83 -4.39 4.27 -11.05
C LEU A 83 -5.43 3.48 -11.84
N GLN A 84 -4.99 2.41 -12.50
CA GLN A 84 -5.84 1.55 -13.31
C GLN A 84 -5.64 0.10 -12.88
N PHE A 85 -6.69 -0.54 -12.39
CA PHE A 85 -6.65 -1.93 -11.95
C PHE A 85 -8.03 -2.59 -12.10
N VAL A 86 -8.05 -3.92 -12.03
CA VAL A 86 -9.28 -4.70 -12.02
C VAL A 86 -9.54 -5.15 -10.59
N LEU A 87 -10.71 -4.80 -10.07
CA LEU A 87 -11.22 -5.36 -8.83
C LEU A 87 -12.05 -6.60 -9.18
N ASN A 88 -11.56 -7.78 -8.82
CA ASN A 88 -12.34 -9.01 -8.91
C ASN A 88 -13.07 -9.23 -7.58
N VAL A 89 -14.39 -9.33 -7.64
CA VAL A 89 -15.21 -9.66 -6.47
C VAL A 89 -15.57 -11.14 -6.54
N ASP A 90 -15.06 -11.90 -5.58
CA ASP A 90 -15.36 -13.32 -5.41
C ASP A 90 -16.70 -13.52 -4.69
N PRO A 91 -17.28 -14.74 -4.77
CA PRO A 91 -18.48 -15.07 -4.02
C PRO A 91 -18.35 -14.77 -2.53
N ALA A 92 -19.46 -14.36 -1.92
CA ALA A 92 -19.50 -14.05 -0.50
C ALA A 92 -18.99 -15.23 0.34
N ALA A 93 -18.14 -14.94 1.32
CA ALA A 93 -17.65 -15.96 2.23
C ALA A 93 -18.84 -16.58 3.01
N PRO A 94 -18.85 -17.90 3.25
CA PRO A 94 -19.91 -18.52 4.04
C PRO A 94 -20.00 -17.95 5.47
N SER A 95 -18.89 -17.43 5.99
CA SER A 95 -18.81 -16.66 7.22
C SER A 95 -17.68 -15.64 7.15
N CYS A 96 -17.94 -14.43 7.67
CA CYS A 96 -16.93 -13.37 7.85
C CYS A 96 -16.21 -13.46 9.20
N THR A 97 -16.45 -14.50 10.00
CA THR A 97 -15.69 -14.72 11.23
C THR A 97 -14.24 -15.02 10.86
N GLU A 98 -13.34 -14.15 11.29
CA GLU A 98 -11.90 -14.28 11.05
C GLU A 98 -11.38 -15.63 11.58
N GLY A 99 -10.50 -16.26 10.80
CA GLY A 99 -9.88 -17.55 11.15
C GLY A 99 -10.74 -18.76 10.75
N LEU A 100 -11.96 -18.56 10.24
CA LEU A 100 -12.71 -19.62 9.56
C LEU A 100 -12.29 -19.70 8.09
N TYR A 101 -12.78 -18.78 7.26
CA TYR A 101 -12.48 -18.72 5.83
C TYR A 101 -11.51 -17.60 5.49
N LEU A 102 -11.67 -16.42 6.11
CA LEU A 102 -10.74 -15.30 5.97
C LEU A 102 -9.56 -15.53 6.92
N PRO A 103 -8.30 -15.50 6.44
CA PRO A 103 -7.15 -15.72 7.32
C PRO A 103 -7.08 -14.67 8.42
N ARG A 104 -6.94 -15.12 9.66
CA ARG A 104 -6.71 -14.26 10.82
C ARG A 104 -5.23 -14.23 11.15
N PHE A 105 -4.67 -13.06 11.38
CA PHE A 105 -3.28 -12.94 11.83
C PHE A 105 -3.12 -13.37 13.28
N LEU A 106 -2.01 -14.04 13.56
CA LEU A 106 -1.59 -14.50 14.88
C LEU A 106 -0.28 -13.83 15.28
N PRO A 107 0.01 -13.68 16.58
CA PRO A 107 1.34 -13.36 17.05
C PRO A 107 2.38 -14.37 16.50
N PRO A 108 3.60 -13.92 16.15
CA PRO A 108 4.16 -12.59 16.34
C PRO A 108 3.97 -11.63 15.15
N THR A 109 2.92 -11.79 14.33
CA THR A 109 2.65 -10.84 13.23
C THR A 109 2.48 -9.43 13.77
N PRO A 110 3.24 -8.42 13.29
CA PRO A 110 3.09 -7.06 13.76
C PRO A 110 1.69 -6.50 13.51
N ASP A 111 1.27 -5.58 14.36
CA ASP A 111 0.02 -4.86 14.21
C ASP A 111 0.06 -3.91 13.01
N ASN A 112 -1.11 -3.58 12.48
CA ASN A 112 -1.23 -2.57 11.42
C ASN A 112 -0.72 -1.21 11.94
N GLY A 113 0.18 -0.59 11.17
CA GLY A 113 0.85 0.66 11.53
C GLY A 113 2.09 0.50 12.43
N ALA A 114 2.52 -0.73 12.76
CA ALA A 114 3.69 -0.95 13.60
C ALA A 114 4.96 -0.30 13.00
N GLN A 115 5.70 0.42 13.84
CA GLN A 115 6.96 1.08 13.47
C GLN A 115 8.13 0.17 13.76
N ILE A 116 9.02 -0.01 12.77
CA ILE A 116 10.25 -0.78 12.91
C ILE A 116 11.41 0.13 12.55
N PHE A 117 12.33 0.32 13.49
CA PHE A 117 13.51 1.15 13.28
C PHE A 117 14.71 0.26 12.95
N VAL A 118 15.45 0.62 11.92
CA VAL A 118 16.65 -0.11 11.47
C VAL A 118 17.77 0.84 11.10
N THR A 119 19.01 0.41 11.25
CA THR A 119 20.16 1.11 10.66
C THR A 119 20.41 0.62 9.24
N ILE A 120 21.19 1.39 8.47
CA ILE A 120 21.62 0.99 7.13
C ILE A 120 22.37 -0.36 7.18
N ASN A 121 22.19 -1.18 6.15
CA ASN A 121 22.74 -2.53 6.02
C ASN A 121 22.27 -3.53 7.11
N GLN A 122 21.33 -3.14 7.98
CA GLN A 122 20.67 -4.05 8.90
C GLN A 122 19.47 -4.71 8.22
N MET A 123 19.42 -6.05 8.26
CA MET A 123 18.28 -6.80 7.76
C MET A 123 17.13 -6.78 8.79
N VAL A 124 15.97 -6.27 8.37
CA VAL A 124 14.71 -6.43 9.10
C VAL A 124 14.06 -7.76 8.73
N LYS A 125 13.44 -8.43 9.71
CA LYS A 125 12.58 -9.60 9.50
C LYS A 125 11.20 -9.32 10.06
N ILE A 126 10.19 -9.48 9.24
CA ILE A 126 8.77 -9.29 9.57
C ILE A 126 8.13 -10.69 9.55
N PRO A 127 7.96 -11.34 10.71
CA PRO A 127 7.29 -12.62 10.78
C PRO A 127 5.79 -12.42 10.53
N ILE A 128 5.19 -13.29 9.73
CA ILE A 128 3.76 -13.23 9.41
C ILE A 128 3.20 -14.62 9.63
N ARG A 129 2.29 -14.71 10.59
CA ARG A 129 1.59 -15.92 10.97
C ARG A 129 0.09 -15.70 10.83
N ALA A 130 -0.59 -16.61 10.15
CA ALA A 130 -2.02 -16.56 9.96
C ALA A 130 -2.63 -17.96 10.05
N GLU A 131 -3.91 -18.01 10.39
CA GLU A 131 -4.69 -19.24 10.42
C GLU A 131 -6.04 -19.07 9.71
N ALA A 132 -6.50 -20.16 9.10
CA ALA A 132 -7.86 -20.34 8.63
C ALA A 132 -8.20 -21.83 8.81
N THR A 133 -9.37 -22.14 9.36
CA THR A 133 -9.76 -23.50 9.75
C THR A 133 -10.70 -24.17 8.74
N GLN A 134 -11.36 -23.38 7.89
CA GLN A 134 -12.33 -23.83 6.88
C GLN A 134 -11.88 -23.50 5.44
N SER A 135 -10.68 -22.95 5.28
CA SER A 135 -10.03 -22.68 4.01
C SER A 135 -8.53 -22.96 4.12
N GLU A 136 -7.86 -23.18 2.99
CA GLU A 136 -6.43 -23.48 2.96
C GLU A 136 -5.62 -22.21 2.66
N ILE A 137 -4.66 -21.85 3.52
CA ILE A 137 -3.77 -20.72 3.25
C ILE A 137 -2.79 -21.07 2.14
N THR A 138 -2.84 -20.33 1.03
CA THR A 138 -2.07 -20.64 -0.18
C THR A 138 -0.93 -19.66 -0.46
N LYS A 139 -1.11 -18.36 -0.13
CA LYS A 139 -0.13 -17.34 -0.52
C LYS A 139 -0.13 -16.12 0.38
N LEU A 140 1.03 -15.47 0.44
CA LEU A 140 1.20 -14.11 0.93
C LEU A 140 1.41 -13.19 -0.28
N LEU A 141 0.58 -12.14 -0.37
CA LEU A 141 0.79 -11.00 -1.25
C LEU A 141 1.32 -9.84 -0.42
N PHE A 142 2.25 -9.06 -0.99
CA PHE A 142 2.80 -7.90 -0.32
C PHE A 142 3.22 -6.81 -1.31
N SER A 143 3.31 -5.58 -0.81
CA SER A 143 3.90 -4.43 -1.47
C SER A 143 4.92 -3.78 -0.52
N GLY A 144 5.92 -3.12 -1.08
CA GLY A 144 7.00 -2.49 -0.33
C GLY A 144 8.18 -2.16 -1.24
N PRO A 145 9.37 -1.92 -0.67
CA PRO A 145 10.59 -1.79 -1.45
C PRO A 145 10.80 -2.96 -2.42
N HIS A 146 11.37 -2.67 -3.59
CA HIS A 146 11.50 -3.61 -4.70
C HIS A 146 12.34 -4.86 -4.38
N ASP A 147 13.20 -4.78 -3.37
CA ASP A 147 14.15 -5.79 -2.92
C ASP A 147 13.72 -6.51 -1.64
N VAL A 148 12.44 -6.40 -1.25
CA VAL A 148 11.86 -7.20 -0.16
C VAL A 148 11.81 -8.69 -0.58
N LEU A 149 12.42 -9.55 0.23
CA LEU A 149 12.46 -10.98 0.04
C LEU A 149 11.36 -11.67 0.84
N LYS A 150 10.66 -12.64 0.22
CA LYS A 150 9.66 -13.49 0.87
C LYS A 150 10.21 -14.90 1.07
N SER A 151 10.02 -15.42 2.28
CA SER A 151 10.22 -16.85 2.60
C SER A 151 8.98 -17.44 3.28
N SER A 152 8.81 -18.76 3.19
CA SER A 152 7.72 -19.51 3.80
C SER A 152 8.29 -20.75 4.49
N SER A 153 7.80 -21.05 5.69
CA SER A 153 8.15 -22.26 6.45
C SER A 153 6.97 -23.24 6.55
N GLY A 154 5.88 -22.97 5.83
CA GLY A 154 4.68 -23.78 5.79
C GLY A 154 3.43 -22.94 5.55
N PRO A 155 2.25 -23.58 5.43
CA PRO A 155 0.98 -22.89 5.33
C PRO A 155 0.81 -21.91 6.50
N GLY A 156 0.41 -20.68 6.19
CA GLY A 156 0.18 -19.64 7.19
C GLY A 156 1.43 -19.12 7.91
N ASN A 157 2.65 -19.54 7.55
CA ASN A 157 3.89 -19.06 8.16
C ASN A 157 4.82 -18.50 7.08
N PHE A 158 4.97 -17.18 7.09
CA PHE A 158 5.79 -16.42 6.15
C PHE A 158 6.75 -15.50 6.88
N THR A 159 7.79 -15.07 6.19
CA THR A 159 8.69 -14.00 6.67
C THR A 159 9.07 -13.12 5.50
N LEU A 160 8.79 -11.82 5.64
CA LEU A 160 9.35 -10.80 4.76
C LEU A 160 10.67 -10.32 5.36
N SER A 161 11.71 -10.26 4.54
CA SER A 161 13.03 -9.76 4.93
C SER A 161 13.44 -8.65 3.99
N TRP A 162 13.98 -7.58 4.55
CA TRP A 162 14.41 -6.43 3.77
C TRP A 162 15.65 -5.82 4.39
N THR A 163 16.52 -5.21 3.58
CA THR A 163 17.71 -4.51 4.05
C THR A 163 17.77 -3.17 3.35
N ALA A 164 17.76 -2.08 4.11
CA ALA A 164 17.98 -0.76 3.55
C ALA A 164 19.43 -0.68 3.05
N SER A 165 19.61 -0.63 1.73
CA SER A 165 20.92 -0.51 1.10
C SER A 165 21.53 0.88 1.35
N ASP A 166 22.87 0.93 1.30
CA ASP A 166 23.74 2.09 1.52
C ASP A 166 23.61 3.16 0.43
N ASN A 167 22.42 3.74 0.29
CA ASN A 167 22.19 4.93 -0.49
C ASN A 167 21.85 6.10 0.45
N ILE A 168 22.38 7.29 0.14
CA ILE A 168 22.15 8.52 0.92
C ILE A 168 20.64 8.87 0.96
N PHE A 169 19.86 8.36 0.02
CA PHE A 169 18.42 8.62 -0.10
C PHE A 169 17.57 7.90 0.96
N ASN A 170 17.98 6.74 1.45
CA ASN A 170 17.21 5.97 2.43
C ASN A 170 17.30 6.56 3.85
N GLN A 171 18.27 7.44 4.13
CA GLN A 171 18.46 8.01 5.47
C GLN A 171 17.27 8.86 5.92
N GLY A 172 16.68 8.49 7.07
CA GLY A 172 15.52 9.19 7.62
C GLY A 172 14.23 8.96 6.84
N GLN A 173 14.20 8.03 5.88
CA GLN A 173 12.99 7.68 5.15
C GLN A 173 12.23 6.55 5.83
N SER A 174 10.90 6.63 5.69
CA SER A 174 9.96 5.59 6.12
C SER A 174 9.46 4.82 4.91
N HIS A 175 9.56 3.50 4.97
CA HIS A 175 9.19 2.58 3.90
C HIS A 175 8.04 1.68 4.38
N PRO A 176 6.80 1.90 3.90
CA PRO A 176 5.70 1.01 4.24
C PRO A 176 5.85 -0.33 3.52
N ILE A 177 5.67 -1.42 4.27
CA ILE A 177 5.54 -2.78 3.75
C ILE A 177 4.15 -3.28 4.13
N CYS A 178 3.29 -3.44 3.13
CA CYS A 178 1.91 -3.88 3.32
C CYS A 178 1.71 -5.30 2.82
N PHE A 179 0.90 -6.09 3.51
CA PHE A 179 0.69 -7.49 3.16
C PHE A 179 -0.72 -8.00 3.50
N VAL A 180 -1.15 -8.99 2.73
CA VAL A 180 -2.37 -9.79 2.96
C VAL A 180 -2.05 -11.26 2.78
N VAL A 181 -2.67 -12.11 3.60
CA VAL A 181 -2.62 -13.56 3.43
C VAL A 181 -3.88 -14.00 2.69
N GLN A 182 -3.72 -14.83 1.68
CA GLN A 182 -4.84 -15.42 0.96
C GLN A 182 -5.01 -16.89 1.31
N SER A 183 -6.28 -17.29 1.37
CA SER A 183 -6.68 -18.68 1.49
C SER A 183 -7.74 -19.02 0.45
N ASN A 184 -7.80 -20.29 0.07
CA ASN A 184 -8.72 -20.76 -0.95
C ASN A 184 -9.67 -21.82 -0.38
N LEU A 185 -10.89 -21.84 -0.91
CA LEU A 185 -11.81 -22.97 -0.79
C LEU A 185 -12.47 -23.18 -2.15
N SER A 186 -12.20 -24.32 -2.78
CA SER A 186 -12.65 -24.60 -4.15
C SER A 186 -12.22 -23.48 -5.10
N SER A 187 -13.16 -22.74 -5.71
CA SER A 187 -12.88 -21.60 -6.60
C SER A 187 -12.85 -20.24 -5.91
N SER A 188 -13.23 -20.16 -4.63
CA SER A 188 -13.30 -18.90 -3.88
C SER A 188 -11.95 -18.58 -3.24
N VAL A 189 -11.55 -17.31 -3.34
CA VAL A 189 -10.37 -16.77 -2.68
C VAL A 189 -10.82 -15.81 -1.58
N PHE A 190 -10.21 -15.97 -0.41
CA PHE A 190 -10.42 -15.09 0.74
C PHE A 190 -9.11 -14.41 1.08
N GLN A 191 -9.22 -13.22 1.66
CA GLN A 191 -8.07 -12.43 2.10
C GLN A 191 -8.24 -12.05 3.56
N SER A 192 -7.11 -11.96 4.27
CA SER A 192 -7.06 -11.33 5.59
C SER A 192 -7.37 -9.84 5.47
N GLU A 193 -7.52 -9.18 6.62
CA GLU A 193 -7.30 -7.73 6.69
C GLU A 193 -5.94 -7.33 6.06
N LEU A 194 -5.82 -6.08 5.60
CA LEU A 194 -4.55 -5.51 5.16
C LEU A 194 -3.76 -5.05 6.39
N ARG A 195 -2.50 -5.48 6.50
CA ARG A 195 -1.56 -4.92 7.47
C ARG A 195 -0.40 -4.23 6.78
N CYS A 196 -0.09 -3.03 7.23
CA CYS A 196 1.08 -2.27 6.82
C CYS A 196 2.00 -2.05 8.02
N VAL A 197 3.27 -2.42 7.90
CA VAL A 197 4.31 -2.02 8.85
C VAL A 197 5.14 -0.92 8.23
N VAL A 198 5.63 0.01 9.04
CA VAL A 198 6.44 1.15 8.57
C VAL A 198 7.86 0.93 9.05
N VAL A 199 8.78 0.67 8.11
CA VAL A 199 10.20 0.52 8.42
C VAL A 199 10.88 1.87 8.22
N THR A 200 11.40 2.45 9.30
CA THR A 200 12.10 3.74 9.28
C THR A 200 13.60 3.51 9.43
N VAL A 201 14.38 4.05 8.50
CA VAL A 201 15.85 3.94 8.53
C VAL A 201 16.41 5.07 9.38
N GLU A 202 17.02 4.71 10.50
CA GLU A 202 17.61 5.70 11.41
C GLU A 202 18.89 6.30 10.83
N ASN A 203 19.07 7.61 11.09
CA ASN A 203 20.35 8.25 10.86
C ASN A 203 21.36 7.65 11.84
N GLY A 204 22.37 6.96 11.32
CA GLY A 204 23.51 6.56 12.14
C GLY A 204 24.05 7.80 12.86
N LYS A 205 24.36 7.68 14.16
CA LYS A 205 25.10 8.73 14.87
C LYS A 205 26.38 9.00 14.07
N GLN A 206 26.46 10.15 13.41
CA GLN A 206 27.75 10.73 13.05
C GLN A 206 28.48 10.93 14.37
N ASP A 207 29.49 10.11 14.63
CA ASP A 207 30.42 10.36 15.71
C ASP A 207 30.95 11.79 15.49
N SER A 208 30.63 12.67 16.43
CA SER A 208 31.03 14.06 16.35
C SER A 208 32.53 14.10 16.59
N THR A 209 33.33 13.83 15.55
CA THR A 209 34.76 14.08 15.58
C THR A 209 34.92 15.58 15.78
N GLN A 210 35.21 15.93 17.03
CA GLN A 210 35.46 17.27 17.50
C GLN A 210 36.64 17.84 16.71
N PHE A 211 36.36 18.66 15.69
CA PHE A 211 37.38 19.47 15.03
C PHE A 211 37.90 20.49 16.04
N LYS A 212 39.01 20.15 16.72
CA LYS A 212 39.82 21.14 17.43
C LYS A 212 40.64 21.90 16.40
N PHE A 213 40.35 23.18 16.26
CA PHE A 213 41.27 24.11 15.62
C PHE A 213 42.41 24.42 16.62
N HIS A 214 43.65 24.31 16.14
CA HIS A 214 44.83 24.94 16.76
C HIS A 214 45.12 26.23 15.99
#